data_AF-A0A9D0GZX2-F1
#
_entry.id   AF-A0A9D0GZX2-F1
#
_cell.length_a   1.000
_cell.length_b   1.000
_cell.length_c   1.000
_cell.angle_alpha   90.00
_cell.angle_beta   90.00
_cell.angle_gamma   90.00
#
_symmetry.space_group_name_H-M   'P 1'
#
loop_
_entity.id
_entity.type
_entity.pdbx_description
1 polymer ?
#
loop_
_entity_poly.entity_id
_entity_poly.type
_entity_poly.pdbx_seq_one_letter_code
_entity_poly.pdbx_strand_id
1 'polypeptide(L)'
;EAAKLVRLASSITEVIEKIKEETGKTPKLIATSAKKYPQTVSYKEMSEIIRKMDNVFLILLGTGWGMPEELVQSCDYVLEPILGAGDYNHLSVRNASAIILDRLFSPNR
;
A
#
# COMPACT_ATOMS: atom_id res chain seq x y z
N GLU A 1 -7.95 -22.41 3.20
CA GLU A 1 -8.64 -21.13 3.50
C GLU A 1 -7.81 -19.88 3.18
N ALA A 2 -6.69 -19.57 3.84
CA ALA A 2 -5.93 -18.33 3.55
C ALA A 2 -5.37 -18.22 2.12
N ALA A 3 -4.99 -19.35 1.51
CA ALA A 3 -4.46 -19.38 0.14
C ALA A 3 -5.50 -18.98 -0.94
N LYS A 4 -6.81 -18.98 -0.62
CA LYS A 4 -7.88 -18.64 -1.58
C LYS A 4 -7.84 -17.16 -2.01
N LEU A 5 -7.25 -16.31 -1.19
CA LEU A 5 -7.09 -14.87 -1.48
C LEU A 5 -5.83 -14.56 -2.30
N VAL A 6 -4.91 -15.53 -2.42
CA VAL A 6 -3.66 -15.34 -3.13
C VAL A 6 -3.88 -15.60 -4.62
N ARG A 7 -3.51 -14.63 -5.45
CA ARG A 7 -3.56 -14.74 -6.90
C ARG A 7 -2.20 -14.40 -7.47
N LEU A 8 -1.77 -15.18 -8.47
CA LEU A 8 -0.54 -14.93 -9.19
C LEU A 8 -0.79 -13.94 -10.34
N ALA A 9 0.16 -13.05 -10.54
CA ALA A 9 0.23 -12.13 -11.66
C ALA A 9 1.70 -11.93 -12.02
N SER A 10 1.95 -11.67 -13.31
CA SER A 10 3.28 -11.47 -13.88
C SER A 10 3.73 -10.01 -13.85
N SER A 11 2.80 -9.06 -13.69
CA SER A 11 3.11 -7.62 -13.65
C SER A 11 2.08 -6.82 -12.85
N ILE A 12 2.44 -5.60 -12.46
CA ILE A 12 1.51 -4.65 -11.81
C ILE A 12 0.38 -4.27 -12.78
N THR A 13 0.70 -4.10 -14.07
CA THR A 13 -0.30 -3.81 -15.11
C THR A 13 -1.38 -4.89 -15.17
N GLU A 14 -0.99 -6.17 -15.16
CA GLU A 14 -1.94 -7.29 -15.13
C GLU A 14 -2.82 -7.27 -13.88
N VAL A 15 -2.26 -6.92 -12.70
CA VAL A 15 -3.04 -6.78 -11.47
C VAL A 15 -4.08 -5.66 -11.59
N ILE A 16 -3.69 -4.51 -12.15
CA ILE A 16 -4.57 -3.36 -12.36
C ILE A 16 -5.72 -3.73 -13.32
N GLU A 17 -5.42 -4.43 -14.41
CA GLU A 17 -6.42 -4.89 -15.38
C GLU A 17 -7.40 -5.88 -14.75
N LYS A 18 -6.92 -6.90 -14.04
CA LYS A 18 -7.79 -7.87 -13.32
C LYS A 18 -8.71 -7.18 -12.31
N ILE A 19 -8.18 -6.24 -11.53
CA ILE A 19 -9.00 -5.48 -10.57
C ILE A 19 -10.05 -4.66 -11.31
N LYS A 20 -9.70 -4.02 -12.43
CA LYS A 20 -10.64 -3.25 -13.23
C LYS A 20 -11.74 -4.13 -13.84
N GLU A 21 -11.41 -5.33 -14.31
CA GLU A 21 -12.39 -6.31 -14.79
C GLU A 21 -13.35 -6.76 -13.69
N GLU A 22 -12.83 -7.01 -12.48
CA GLU A 22 -13.64 -7.49 -11.34
C GLU A 22 -14.53 -6.41 -10.71
N THR A 23 -14.08 -5.16 -10.72
CA THR A 23 -14.72 -4.07 -9.95
C THR A 23 -15.32 -2.96 -10.82
N GLY A 24 -15.00 -2.94 -12.12
CA GLY A 24 -15.34 -1.86 -13.04
C GLY A 24 -14.53 -0.57 -12.83
N LYS A 25 -13.60 -0.54 -11.86
CA LYS A 25 -12.85 0.66 -11.46
C LYS A 25 -11.35 0.43 -11.57
N THR A 26 -10.61 1.40 -12.12
CA THR A 26 -9.15 1.39 -12.05
C THR A 26 -8.71 1.65 -10.60
N PRO A 27 -7.92 0.77 -9.98
CA PRO A 27 -7.50 0.95 -8.59
C PRO A 27 -6.57 2.15 -8.43
N LYS A 28 -6.74 2.86 -7.32
CA LYS A 28 -5.80 3.87 -6.83
C LYS A 28 -4.59 3.20 -6.18
N LEU A 29 -3.40 3.56 -6.63
CA LEU A 29 -2.16 2.94 -6.18
C LEU A 29 -1.63 3.62 -4.92
N ILE A 30 -1.34 2.82 -3.89
CA ILE A 30 -0.76 3.27 -2.63
C ILE A 30 0.61 2.62 -2.49
N ALA A 31 1.67 3.41 -2.62
CA ALA A 31 3.03 2.93 -2.38
C ALA A 31 3.40 2.98 -0.89
N THR A 32 4.36 2.14 -0.53
CA THR A 32 4.99 2.10 0.80
C THR A 32 6.49 2.35 0.64
N SER A 33 7.06 3.22 1.48
CA SER A 33 8.49 3.51 1.45
C SER A 33 9.03 3.86 2.83
N ALA A 34 10.30 3.58 3.05
CA ALA A 34 11.06 4.06 4.20
C ALA A 34 11.41 5.56 4.08
N LYS A 35 11.26 6.13 2.88
CA LYS A 35 11.51 7.54 2.56
C LYS A 35 10.20 8.31 2.38
N LYS A 36 10.24 9.62 2.59
CA LYS A 36 9.13 10.52 2.29
C LYS A 36 9.19 10.98 0.83
N TYR A 37 8.01 11.22 0.26
CA TYR A 37 7.79 11.73 -1.10
C TYR A 37 6.80 12.90 -1.03
N PRO A 38 6.72 13.76 -2.08
CA PRO A 38 5.78 14.89 -2.08
C PRO A 38 4.30 14.49 -1.88
N GLN A 39 3.89 13.34 -2.39
CA GLN A 39 2.53 12.78 -2.24
C GLN A 39 2.36 11.88 -0.99
N THR A 40 3.23 12.04 0.02
CA THR A 40 3.12 11.27 1.26
C THR A 40 1.90 11.71 2.07
N VAL A 41 1.09 10.75 2.48
CA VAL A 41 -0.08 10.92 3.36
C VAL A 41 0.12 10.16 4.67
N SER A 42 -0.43 10.70 5.76
CA SER A 42 -0.45 9.99 7.04
C SER A 42 -1.39 8.79 7.01
N TYR A 43 -1.20 7.85 7.94
CA TYR A 43 -2.11 6.70 8.07
C TYR A 43 -3.56 7.14 8.37
N LYS A 44 -3.74 8.22 9.12
CA LYS A 44 -5.06 8.77 9.46
C LYS A 44 -5.76 9.30 8.20
N GLU A 45 -5.08 10.14 7.43
CA GLU A 45 -5.61 10.68 6.18
C GLU A 45 -5.96 9.56 5.19
N MET A 46 -5.06 8.58 5.02
CA MET A 46 -5.33 7.45 4.13
C MET A 46 -6.52 6.60 4.60
N SER A 47 -6.66 6.35 5.91
CA SER A 47 -7.82 5.63 6.47
C SER A 47 -9.13 6.37 6.17
N GLU A 48 -9.14 7.69 6.33
CA GLU A 48 -10.32 8.50 6.00
C GLU A 48 -10.64 8.47 4.50
N ILE A 49 -9.61 8.57 3.63
CA ILE A 49 -9.75 8.45 2.17
C ILE A 49 -10.38 7.11 1.80
N ILE A 50 -9.86 6.00 2.34
CA ILE A 50 -10.36 4.65 2.06
C ILE A 50 -11.82 4.49 2.50
N ARG A 51 -12.21 5.09 3.63
CA ARG A 51 -13.58 4.98 4.17
C ARG A 51 -14.59 5.87 3.46
N LYS A 52 -14.18 7.05 2.99
CA LYS A 52 -15.08 8.08 2.44
C LYS A 52 -15.23 7.99 0.92
N MET A 53 -14.21 7.53 0.21
CA MET A 53 -14.24 7.46 -1.26
C MET A 53 -14.77 6.11 -1.74
N ASP A 54 -15.72 6.14 -2.67
CA ASP A 54 -16.16 4.96 -3.41
C ASP A 54 -15.15 4.59 -4.51
N ASN A 55 -13.97 4.10 -4.09
CA ASN A 55 -12.86 3.72 -4.95
C ASN A 55 -12.30 2.35 -4.57
N VAL A 56 -11.55 1.76 -5.51
CA VAL A 56 -10.74 0.56 -5.26
C VAL A 56 -9.31 0.99 -5.01
N PHE A 57 -8.64 0.41 -4.01
CA PHE A 57 -7.27 0.75 -3.63
C PHE A 57 -6.37 -0.47 -3.73
N LEU A 58 -5.16 -0.27 -4.27
CA LEU A 58 -4.13 -1.29 -4.37
C LEU A 58 -2.89 -0.83 -3.58
N ILE A 59 -2.62 -1.51 -2.45
CA ILE A 59 -1.43 -1.24 -1.63
C ILE A 59 -0.26 -2.06 -2.16
N LEU A 60 0.81 -1.37 -2.55
CA LEU A 60 2.04 -1.96 -3.05
C LEU A 60 3.05 -2.12 -1.92
N LEU A 61 3.53 -3.34 -1.74
CA LEU A 61 4.56 -3.71 -0.76
C LEU A 61 5.83 -4.12 -1.50
N GLY A 62 6.89 -3.33 -1.32
CA GLY A 62 8.20 -3.65 -1.90
C GLY A 62 8.86 -4.87 -1.26
N THR A 63 9.76 -5.53 -1.99
CA THR A 63 10.62 -6.61 -1.48
C THR A 63 12.09 -6.21 -1.63
N GLY A 64 13.00 -6.91 -0.94
CA GLY A 64 14.45 -6.66 -1.03
C GLY A 64 14.83 -5.22 -0.66
N TRP A 65 15.30 -4.46 -1.64
CA TRP A 65 15.78 -3.07 -1.48
C TRP A 65 14.67 -2.01 -1.57
N GLY A 66 13.42 -2.42 -1.73
CA GLY A 66 12.27 -1.52 -1.91
C GLY A 66 11.80 -1.44 -3.36
N MET A 67 10.81 -0.58 -3.61
CA MET A 67 10.26 -0.35 -4.95
C MET A 67 11.13 0.62 -5.75
N PRO A 68 11.19 0.48 -7.10
CA PRO A 68 11.81 1.47 -7.95
C PRO A 68 11.23 2.87 -7.72
N GLU A 69 12.07 3.90 -7.74
CA GLU A 69 11.63 5.26 -7.43
C GLU A 69 10.57 5.77 -8.41
N GLU A 70 10.71 5.46 -9.69
CA GLU A 70 9.73 5.77 -10.74
C GLU A 70 8.34 5.16 -10.46
N LEU A 71 8.30 3.95 -9.86
CA LEU A 71 7.05 3.32 -9.46
C LEU A 71 6.42 4.04 -8.27
N VAL A 72 7.23 4.43 -7.27
CA VAL A 72 6.71 5.17 -6.11
C VAL A 72 6.17 6.53 -6.53
N GLN A 73 6.88 7.23 -7.43
CA GLN A 73 6.47 8.54 -7.94
C GLN A 73 5.20 8.50 -8.79
N SER A 74 4.91 7.38 -9.47
CA SER A 74 3.70 7.20 -10.28
C SER A 74 2.46 6.77 -9.47
N CYS A 75 2.61 6.45 -8.18
CA CYS A 75 1.47 6.10 -7.32
C CYS A 75 0.65 7.33 -6.90
N ASP A 76 -0.67 7.14 -6.76
CA ASP A 76 -1.60 8.20 -6.32
C ASP A 76 -1.30 8.68 -4.89
N TYR A 77 -0.87 7.75 -4.02
CA TYR A 77 -0.55 8.02 -2.63
C TYR A 77 0.74 7.30 -2.21
N VAL A 78 1.48 7.89 -1.28
CA VAL A 78 2.59 7.21 -0.58
C VAL A 78 2.29 7.23 0.92
N LEU A 79 2.26 6.07 1.57
CA LEU A 79 2.11 6.03 3.03
C LEU A 79 3.36 6.55 3.72
N GLU A 80 3.18 7.31 4.80
CA GLU A 80 4.28 7.71 5.64
C GLU A 80 5.07 6.50 6.18
N PRO A 81 6.40 6.62 6.30
CA PRO A 81 7.23 5.51 6.75
C PRO A 81 6.83 5.05 8.14
N ILE A 82 6.92 3.75 8.40
CA ILE A 82 6.79 3.21 9.75
C ILE A 82 8.07 3.59 10.50
N LEU A 83 7.96 4.52 11.44
CA LEU A 83 9.05 4.89 12.34
C LEU A 83 9.00 4.06 13.62
N GLY A 84 10.16 3.52 14.01
CA GLY A 84 10.38 2.88 15.31
C GLY A 84 10.92 3.85 16.36
N ALA A 85 11.37 3.32 17.49
CA ALA A 85 11.94 4.12 18.58
C ALA A 85 13.34 4.69 18.29
N GLY A 86 13.93 4.35 17.14
CA GLY A 86 15.23 4.86 16.71
C GLY A 86 15.31 4.97 15.19
N ASP A 87 16.52 5.17 14.67
CA ASP A 87 16.75 5.50 13.26
C ASP A 87 16.61 4.31 12.30
N TYR A 88 16.44 3.10 12.82
CA TYR A 88 16.28 1.89 12.02
C TYR A 88 14.81 1.61 11.69
N ASN A 89 14.45 1.68 10.41
CA ASN A 89 13.10 1.44 9.91
C ASN A 89 13.01 0.34 8.83
N HIS A 90 14.05 -0.50 8.70
CA HIS A 90 14.04 -1.65 7.78
C HIS A 90 13.27 -2.81 8.39
N LEU A 91 11.96 -2.81 8.17
CA LEU A 91 11.07 -3.89 8.60
C LEU A 91 11.00 -4.98 7.54
N SER A 92 10.81 -6.24 7.97
CA SER A 92 10.40 -7.29 7.03
C SER A 92 9.07 -6.91 6.38
N VAL A 93 8.86 -7.29 5.12
CA VAL A 93 7.60 -7.01 4.40
C VAL A 93 6.38 -7.52 5.17
N ARG A 94 6.53 -8.65 5.88
CA ARG A 94 5.47 -9.23 6.72
C ARG A 94 5.15 -8.36 7.94
N ASN A 95 6.15 -7.78 8.58
CA ASN A 95 5.91 -6.86 9.70
C ASN A 95 5.36 -5.52 9.22
N ALA A 96 5.91 -4.99 8.12
CA ALA A 96 5.41 -3.78 7.50
C ALA A 96 3.94 -3.93 7.10
N SER A 97 3.57 -5.04 6.44
CA SER A 97 2.19 -5.30 6.03
C SER A 97 1.23 -5.38 7.22
N ALA A 98 1.59 -6.11 8.28
CA ALA A 98 0.77 -6.21 9.48
C ALA A 98 0.54 -4.85 10.14
N ILE A 99 1.59 -4.04 10.28
CA ILE A 99 1.50 -2.69 10.86
C ILE A 99 0.67 -1.77 9.97
N ILE A 100 0.88 -1.79 8.65
CA ILE A 100 0.10 -0.96 7.71
C ILE A 100 -1.39 -1.29 7.82
N LEU A 101 -1.74 -2.58 7.79
CA LEU A 101 -3.14 -3.01 7.87
C LEU A 101 -3.77 -2.61 9.22
N ASP A 102 -3.05 -2.77 10.33
CA ASP A 102 -3.52 -2.31 11.64
C ASP A 102 -3.75 -0.79 11.65
N ARG A 103 -2.77 -0.01 11.18
CA ARG A 103 -2.88 1.46 11.17
C ARG A 103 -3.99 2.01 10.27
N LEU A 104 -4.34 1.31 9.19
CA LEU A 104 -5.39 1.72 8.26
C LEU A 104 -6.80 1.29 8.70
N PHE A 105 -6.92 0.08 9.27
CA PHE A 105 -8.23 -0.57 9.41
C PHE A 105 -8.62 -0.92 10.84
N SER A 106 -7.68 -0.94 11.80
CA SER A 106 -7.98 -1.32 13.18
C SER A 106 -9.00 -0.36 13.80
N PRO A 107 -10.10 -0.87 14.40
CA PRO A 107 -11.10 -0.03 15.04
C PRO A 107 -10.64 0.54 16.39
N ASN A 108 -9.54 0.03 16.95
CA ASN A 108 -9.06 0.33 18.29
C ASN A 108 -8.00 1.46 18.31
N ARG A 109 -7.99 2.32 17.29
CA ARG A 109 -6.94 3.32 17.08
C ARG A 109 -7.49 4.73 16.92
#